data_AF-A0A839UMF0-F1
#
_entry.id   AF-A0A839UMF0-F1
#
_cell.length_a   1.000
_cell.length_b   1.000
_cell.length_c   1.000
_cell.angle_alpha   90.00
_cell.angle_beta   90.00
_cell.angle_gamma   90.00
#
_symmetry.space_group_name_H-M   'P 1'
#
loop_
_entity.id
_entity.type
_entity.pdbx_description
1 polymer ?
#
loop_
_entity_poly.entity_id
_entity_poly.type
_entity_poly.pdbx_seq_one_letter_code
_entity_poly.pdbx_strand_id
1 'polypeptide(L)'
;MPVEIDRPVAADEVVLLERATPPRYREWLIALMGGIEALPTEFRDRMPAPEDELKTLLARMLPGDELWLARSRRFEPTALIGNRGIAVVRNGDAVWYRIGMHH
;
A
#
# COMPACT_ATOMS: atom_id res chain seq x y z
N MET A 1 9.58 -18.62 0.02
CA MET A 1 8.91 -18.15 -1.23
C MET A 1 8.77 -16.65 -1.10
N PRO A 2 9.07 -15.83 -2.12
CA PRO A 2 8.86 -14.40 -2.03
C PRO A 2 7.38 -14.14 -1.74
N VAL A 3 7.08 -13.36 -0.70
CA VAL A 3 5.70 -12.93 -0.42
C VAL A 3 5.24 -12.13 -1.62
N GLU A 4 4.13 -12.52 -2.23
CA GLU A 4 3.55 -11.79 -3.36
C GLU A 4 2.89 -10.51 -2.80
N ILE A 5 3.67 -9.42 -2.73
CA ILE A 5 3.30 -8.17 -2.05
C ILE A 5 2.13 -7.46 -2.74
N ASP A 6 2.01 -7.63 -4.07
CA ASP A 6 0.90 -7.12 -4.87
C ASP A 6 0.02 -8.29 -5.31
N ARG A 7 -1.27 -8.24 -4.98
CA ARG A 7 -2.22 -9.27 -5.40
C ARG A 7 -3.41 -8.68 -6.14
N PRO A 8 -3.99 -9.43 -7.10
CA PRO A 8 -5.28 -9.05 -7.65
C PRO A 8 -6.35 -9.16 -6.57
N VAL A 9 -7.37 -8.32 -6.65
CA VAL A 9 -8.50 -8.28 -5.70
C VAL A 9 -9.82 -8.17 -6.44
N ALA A 10 -10.87 -8.75 -5.87
CA ALA A 10 -12.24 -8.41 -6.24
C ALA A 10 -12.67 -7.11 -5.57
N ALA A 11 -13.64 -6.41 -6.19
CA ALA A 11 -14.10 -5.10 -5.74
C ALA A 11 -14.59 -5.07 -4.28
N ASP A 12 -15.20 -6.17 -3.81
CA ASP A 12 -15.74 -6.30 -2.46
C ASP A 12 -14.69 -6.71 -1.40
N GLU A 13 -13.50 -7.13 -1.83
CA GLU A 13 -12.41 -7.52 -0.93
C GLU A 13 -11.71 -6.32 -0.31
N VAL A 14 -11.80 -5.13 -0.91
CA VAL A 14 -11.04 -3.95 -0.50
C VAL A 14 -11.96 -2.76 -0.29
N VAL A 15 -11.82 -2.11 0.85
CA VAL A 15 -12.50 -0.84 1.17
C VAL A 15 -11.57 0.31 0.81
N LEU A 16 -12.02 1.15 -0.13
CA LEU A 16 -11.33 2.38 -0.50
C LEU A 16 -11.54 3.44 0.58
N LEU A 17 -10.46 4.13 0.98
CA LEU A 17 -10.49 5.11 2.07
C LEU A 17 -10.29 6.53 1.56
N GLU A 18 -9.18 6.77 0.85
CA GLU A 18 -8.76 8.09 0.42
C GLU A 18 -7.97 7.96 -0.89
N ARG A 19 -8.25 8.79 -1.89
CA ARG A 19 -7.44 8.87 -3.10
C ARG A 19 -6.02 9.34 -2.73
N ALA A 20 -5.01 8.75 -3.33
CA ALA A 20 -3.64 8.92 -2.89
C ALA A 20 -2.62 9.05 -4.03
N THR A 21 -1.42 9.38 -3.62
CA THR A 21 -0.18 9.37 -4.41
C THR A 21 0.86 8.52 -3.67
N PRO A 22 1.96 8.10 -4.33
CA PRO A 22 3.05 7.40 -3.63
C PRO A 22 3.58 8.17 -2.40
N PRO A 23 3.82 9.50 -2.47
CA PRO A 23 4.21 10.28 -1.28
C PRO A 23 3.15 10.23 -0.16
N ARG A 24 1.86 10.39 -0.50
CA ARG A 24 0.78 10.34 0.50
C ARG A 24 0.69 8.99 1.20
N TYR A 25 0.92 7.90 0.47
CA TYR A 25 0.99 6.57 1.04
C TYR A 25 2.17 6.40 2.00
N ARG A 26 3.35 6.93 1.66
CA ARG A 26 4.52 6.94 2.56
C ARG A 26 4.23 7.68 3.86
N GLU A 27 3.67 8.87 3.78
CA GLU A 27 3.27 9.65 4.96
C GLU A 27 2.30 8.87 5.84
N TRP A 28 1.31 8.22 5.21
CA TRP A 28 0.33 7.42 5.92
C TRP A 28 0.94 6.22 6.64
N LEU A 29 1.85 5.48 5.99
CA LEU A 29 2.59 4.39 6.63
C LEU A 29 3.40 4.87 7.83
N ILE A 30 4.14 5.97 7.68
CA ILE A 30 4.93 6.56 8.74
C ILE A 30 4.03 6.94 9.92
N ALA A 31 2.89 7.57 9.67
CA ALA A 31 1.93 7.95 10.70
C ALA A 31 1.37 6.72 11.45
N LEU A 32 1.09 5.62 10.73
CA LEU A 32 0.62 4.36 11.34
C LEU A 32 1.66 3.72 12.28
N MET A 33 2.94 4.02 12.09
CA MET A 33 4.04 3.52 12.93
C MET A 33 4.38 4.43 14.11
N GLY A 34 3.56 5.45 14.39
CA GLY A 34 3.81 6.42 15.46
C GLY A 34 4.64 7.63 15.01
N GLY A 35 4.78 7.84 13.70
CA GLY A 35 5.50 8.98 13.13
C GLY A 35 6.94 8.67 12.76
N ILE A 36 7.59 9.63 12.10
CA ILE A 36 8.95 9.45 11.56
C ILE A 36 10.00 9.26 12.67
N GLU A 37 9.75 9.87 13.83
CA GLU A 37 10.61 9.79 15.01
C GLU A 37 10.60 8.41 15.68
N ALA A 38 9.50 7.64 15.51
CA ALA A 38 9.39 6.28 16.01
C ALA A 38 10.17 5.26 15.16
N LEU A 39 10.61 5.64 13.96
CA LEU A 39 11.43 4.79 13.11
C LEU A 39 12.90 4.87 13.52
N PRO A 40 13.60 3.72 13.68
CA PRO A 40 15.04 3.71 13.88
C PRO A 40 15.74 4.46 12.74
N THR A 41 16.77 5.25 13.07
CA THR A 41 17.51 6.06 12.09
C THR A 41 18.00 5.24 10.90
N GLU A 42 18.52 4.04 11.15
CA GLU A 42 18.98 3.13 10.10
C GLU A 42 17.87 2.71 9.13
N PHE A 43 16.63 2.60 9.60
CA PHE A 43 15.48 2.33 8.73
C PHE A 43 15.12 3.56 7.92
N ARG A 44 15.09 4.74 8.56
CA ARG A 44 14.77 6.01 7.90
C ARG A 44 15.72 6.31 6.74
N ASP A 45 17.01 6.12 6.94
CA ASP A 45 18.05 6.44 5.95
C ASP A 45 18.08 5.44 4.77
N ARG A 46 17.51 4.25 4.97
CA ARG A 46 17.47 3.18 3.96
C ARG A 46 16.10 3.01 3.31
N MET A 47 15.12 3.84 3.67
CA MET A 47 13.80 3.79 3.05
C MET A 47 13.92 4.20 1.57
N PRO A 48 13.44 3.37 0.64
CA PRO A 48 13.44 3.72 -0.78
C PRO A 48 12.52 4.91 -1.03
N ALA A 49 12.62 5.52 -2.22
CA ALA A 49 11.58 6.45 -2.66
C ALA A 49 10.21 5.72 -2.69
N PRO A 50 9.09 6.39 -2.38
CA PRO A 50 7.78 5.74 -2.39
C PRO A 50 7.42 5.15 -3.76
N GLU A 51 7.89 5.75 -4.85
CA GLU A 51 7.72 5.24 -6.21
C GLU A 51 8.48 3.94 -6.43
N ASP A 52 9.71 3.84 -5.89
CA ASP A 52 10.52 2.63 -5.96
C ASP A 52 9.91 1.51 -5.12
N GLU A 53 9.40 1.85 -3.94
CA GLU A 53 8.63 0.91 -3.13
C GLU A 53 7.46 0.38 -3.95
N LEU A 54 6.59 1.27 -4.45
CA LEU A 54 5.38 0.91 -5.17
C LEU A 54 5.60 0.48 -6.63
N LYS A 55 6.84 0.37 -7.11
CA LYS A 55 7.18 0.22 -8.53
C LYS A 55 6.38 -0.86 -9.23
N THR A 56 6.26 -2.04 -8.62
CA THR A 56 5.52 -3.17 -9.23
C THR A 56 4.02 -2.93 -9.24
N LEU A 57 3.46 -2.22 -8.26
CA LEU A 57 2.05 -1.83 -8.24
C LEU A 57 1.77 -0.76 -9.30
N LEU A 58 2.64 0.25 -9.40
CA LEU A 58 2.54 1.33 -10.40
C LEU A 58 2.65 0.79 -11.83
N ALA A 59 3.50 -0.21 -12.06
CA ALA A 59 3.64 -0.88 -13.35
C ALA A 59 2.36 -1.60 -13.82
N ARG A 60 1.39 -1.83 -12.94
CA ARG A 60 0.10 -2.46 -13.27
C ARG A 60 -1.01 -1.45 -13.60
N MET A 61 -0.74 -0.16 -13.38
CA MET A 61 -1.69 0.90 -13.70
C MET A 61 -1.83 1.05 -15.22
N LEU A 62 -3.06 1.29 -15.65
CA LEU A 62 -3.40 1.72 -17.00
C LEU A 62 -3.76 3.21 -16.99
N PRO A 63 -3.74 3.90 -18.15
CA PRO A 63 -4.22 5.27 -18.24
C PRO A 63 -5.65 5.40 -17.69
N GLY A 64 -5.85 6.33 -16.76
CA GLY A 64 -7.13 6.55 -16.08
C GLY A 64 -7.29 5.81 -14.75
N ASP A 65 -6.39 4.89 -14.40
CA ASP A 65 -6.37 4.29 -13.07
C ASP A 65 -5.96 5.30 -12.01
N GLU A 66 -6.43 5.06 -10.79
CA GLU A 66 -6.13 5.88 -9.61
C GLU A 66 -5.45 5.05 -8.53
N LEU A 67 -4.71 5.71 -7.66
CA LEU A 67 -4.21 5.09 -6.43
C LEU A 67 -5.08 5.52 -5.26
N TRP A 68 -5.35 4.58 -4.36
CA TRP A 68 -6.17 4.81 -3.18
C TRP A 68 -5.53 4.14 -1.96
N LEU A 69 -5.46 4.87 -0.85
CA LEU A 69 -5.29 4.23 0.46
C LEU A 69 -6.50 3.35 0.69
N ALA A 70 -6.24 2.13 1.13
CA ALA A 70 -7.25 1.09 1.15
C ALA A 70 -7.06 0.13 2.31
N ARG A 71 -8.12 -0.61 2.60
CA ARG A 71 -8.13 -1.67 3.60
C ARG A 71 -8.75 -2.94 3.03
N SER A 72 -7.98 -4.02 2.96
CA SER A 72 -8.50 -5.36 2.66
C SER A 72 -9.48 -5.80 3.76
N ARG A 73 -10.61 -6.41 3.41
CA ARG A 73 -11.53 -7.04 4.38
C ARG A 73 -10.99 -8.36 4.90
N ARG A 74 -10.13 -9.03 4.13
CA ARG A 74 -9.40 -10.22 4.57
C ARG A 74 -8.31 -9.80 5.54
N PHE A 75 -8.27 -10.46 6.70
CA PHE A 75 -7.21 -10.30 7.68
C PHE A 75 -5.98 -11.09 7.22
N GLU A 76 -4.83 -10.43 7.15
CA GLU A 76 -3.55 -11.08 6.87
C GLU A 76 -2.71 -11.13 8.16
N PRO A 77 -2.53 -12.33 8.75
CA PRO A 77 -1.83 -12.47 10.03
C PRO A 77 -0.37 -12.00 9.99
N THR A 78 0.22 -11.91 8.80
CA THR A 78 1.63 -11.56 8.61
C THR A 78 1.88 -10.07 8.38
N ALA A 79 0.84 -9.26 8.33
CA ALA A 79 0.99 -7.84 8.05
C ALA A 79 1.18 -7.01 9.31
N LEU A 80 2.24 -6.21 9.35
CA LEU A 80 2.57 -5.33 10.48
C LEU A 80 1.53 -4.24 10.71
N ILE A 81 0.82 -3.84 9.65
CA ILE A 81 -0.29 -2.86 9.70
C ILE A 81 -1.66 -3.51 9.41
N GLY A 82 -1.78 -4.82 9.68
CA GLY A 82 -3.02 -5.58 9.65
C GLY A 82 -3.55 -5.85 8.24
N ASN A 83 -4.40 -4.98 7.72
CA ASN A 83 -5.02 -5.15 6.40
C ASN A 83 -5.09 -3.82 5.64
N ARG A 84 -4.19 -2.88 5.99
CA ARG A 84 -4.08 -1.55 5.40
C ARG A 84 -2.98 -1.51 4.35
N GLY A 85 -3.18 -0.69 3.33
CA GLY A 85 -2.29 -0.66 2.19
C GLY A 85 -2.76 0.30 1.11
N ILE A 86 -2.35 0.05 -0.12
CA ILE A 86 -2.68 0.88 -1.28
C ILE A 86 -3.24 0.02 -2.41
N ALA A 87 -4.27 0.52 -3.07
CA ALA A 87 -4.93 -0.14 -4.18
C ALA A 87 -4.77 0.65 -5.47
N VAL A 88 -4.67 -0.08 -6.58
CA VAL A 88 -4.97 0.47 -7.91
C VAL A 88 -6.47 0.33 -8.11
N VAL A 89 -7.11 1.45 -8.44
CA VAL A 89 -8.54 1.56 -8.69
C VAL A 89 -8.79 1.84 -10.15
N ARG A 90 -9.64 1.03 -10.77
CA ARG A 90 -10.03 1.14 -12.18
C ARG A 90 -11.54 1.23 -12.26
N ASN A 91 -12.04 2.29 -12.88
CA ASN A 91 -13.48 2.55 -13.01
C ASN A 91 -14.24 2.52 -11.66
N GLY A 92 -13.58 2.91 -10.57
CA GLY A 92 -14.16 2.93 -9.22
C GLY A 92 -13.93 1.65 -8.39
N ASP A 93 -13.44 0.57 -8.99
CA ASP A 93 -13.21 -0.70 -8.31
C ASP A 93 -11.73 -0.96 -8.06
N ALA A 94 -11.38 -1.50 -6.90
CA ALA A 94 -10.03 -1.99 -6.63
C ALA A 94 -9.74 -3.21 -7.51
N VAL A 95 -8.62 -3.18 -8.23
CA VAL A 95 -8.18 -4.28 -9.13
C VAL A 95 -6.87 -4.92 -8.68
N TRP A 96 -6.00 -4.14 -8.02
CA TRP A 96 -4.77 -4.61 -7.40
C TRP A 96 -4.65 -4.01 -6.01
N TYR A 97 -4.11 -4.79 -5.09
CA TYR A 97 -3.89 -4.36 -3.72
C TYR A 97 -2.49 -4.75 -3.27
N ARG A 98 -1.81 -3.79 -2.66
CA ARG A 98 -0.60 -3.98 -1.89
C ARG A 98 -0.90 -3.76 -0.42
N ILE A 99 -0.52 -4.71 0.42
CA ILE A 99 -0.50 -4.47 1.86
C ILE A 99 0.73 -3.66 2.24
N GLY A 100 0.56 -2.71 3.17
CA GLY A 100 1.56 -1.67 3.35
C GLY A 100 2.81 -2.05 4.15
N MET A 101 2.86 -3.27 4.71
CA MET A 101 4.09 -3.88 5.22
C MET A 101 3.86 -5.36 5.55
N HIS A 102 4.68 -6.23 4.98
CA HIS A 102 4.88 -7.61 5.43
C HIS A 102 6.17 -7.69 6.26
N HIS A 103 6.21 -8.58 7.25
CA HIS A 103 7.45 -8.96 7.91
C HIS A 103 8.23 -10.00 7.10
#